data_AF-A0A9P4GW11-F1
#
_entry.id   AF-A0A9P4GW11-F1
#
_cell.length_a   1.000
_cell.length_b   1.000
_cell.length_c   1.000
_cell.angle_alpha   90.00
_cell.angle_beta   90.00
_cell.angle_gamma   90.00
#
_symmetry.space_group_name_H-M   'P 1'
#
loop_
_entity.id
_entity.type
_entity.pdbx_description
1 polymer ?
#
loop_
_entity_poly.entity_id
_entity_poly.type
_entity_poly.pdbx_seq_one_letter_code
_entity_poly.pdbx_strand_id
1 'polypeptide(L)'
;MALSRFFKRSYWRRIWVVQELVHAKGVQFVCGNITVLEEPLHYALRLLRNFRQHRQFQLAQHPQAVDLEVESSAIDTRSPINMLKIRRAVGPFPLIYLMRTLRYFNATDPRDRIFALLSFAADAAELGLRPNYEISHKQVYLEATISLLKNGFFDILSLCEAHEAPSELPSWVPDLTRMSYRVPLQQRATKRDAVAVTTVLQPVFRAAGKAQHTHSFLAFT
;
A
#
# COMPACT_ATOMS: atom_id res chain seq x y z
N MET A 1 -22.53 12.28 -4.55
CA MET A 1 -22.77 11.40 -3.37
C MET A 1 -21.99 11.89 -2.14
N ALA A 2 -22.64 12.00 -0.97
CA ALA A 2 -22.09 12.62 0.24
C ALA A 2 -20.82 11.91 0.79
N LEU A 3 -20.79 10.57 0.80
CA LEU A 3 -19.62 9.79 1.26
C LEU A 3 -18.35 10.08 0.44
N SER A 4 -18.48 10.32 -0.87
CA SER A 4 -17.35 10.71 -1.72
C SER A 4 -16.76 12.05 -1.31
N ARG A 5 -17.62 13.04 -1.06
CA ARG A 5 -17.18 14.36 -0.57
C ARG A 5 -16.55 14.26 0.81
N PHE A 6 -17.05 13.36 1.67
CA PHE A 6 -16.50 13.12 2.99
C PHE A 6 -15.04 12.66 2.93
N PHE A 7 -14.74 11.59 2.21
CA PHE A 7 -13.38 11.05 2.09
C PHE A 7 -12.46 11.87 1.16
N LYS A 8 -13.00 12.81 0.39
CA LYS A 8 -12.18 13.77 -0.38
C LYS A 8 -11.54 14.86 0.50
N ARG A 9 -11.95 15.03 1.76
CA ARG A 9 -11.34 16.00 2.69
C ARG A 9 -9.88 15.65 2.97
N SER A 10 -9.04 16.66 3.17
CA SER A 10 -7.59 16.54 3.38
C SER A 10 -7.25 15.60 4.55
N TYR A 11 -8.02 15.65 5.64
CA TYR A 11 -7.84 14.79 6.81
C TYR A 11 -7.78 13.30 6.43
N TRP A 12 -8.75 12.81 5.64
CA TRP A 12 -8.84 11.41 5.24
C TRP A 12 -7.79 10.96 4.21
N ARG A 13 -7.03 11.91 3.64
CA ARG A 13 -5.96 11.60 2.71
C ARG A 13 -4.62 11.40 3.42
N ARG A 14 -4.47 11.74 4.70
CA ARG A 14 -3.20 11.63 5.43
C ARG A 14 -2.90 10.17 5.76
N ILE A 15 -1.67 9.71 5.53
CA ILE A 15 -1.25 8.35 5.90
C ILE A 15 -1.36 8.09 7.41
N TRP A 16 -1.11 9.12 8.22
CA TRP A 16 -1.27 9.09 9.67
C TRP A 16 -2.68 8.74 10.14
N VAL A 17 -3.72 9.00 9.35
CA VAL A 17 -5.10 8.64 9.71
C VAL A 17 -5.27 7.12 9.88
N VAL A 18 -4.43 6.33 9.21
CA VAL A 18 -4.44 4.87 9.35
C VAL A 18 -3.97 4.46 10.74
N GLN A 19 -2.91 5.09 11.26
CA GLN A 19 -2.47 4.85 12.64
C GLN A 19 -3.51 5.28 13.65
N GLU A 20 -4.08 6.47 13.47
CA GLU A 20 -5.13 7.03 14.33
C GLU A 20 -6.29 6.03 14.45
N LEU A 21 -6.65 5.38 13.34
CA LEU A 21 -7.69 4.37 13.32
C LEU A 21 -7.24 3.02 13.85
N VAL A 22 -6.04 2.52 13.53
CA VAL A 22 -5.61 1.19 13.99
C VAL A 22 -5.48 1.15 15.52
N HIS A 23 -5.00 2.22 16.15
CA HIS A 23 -4.79 2.27 17.60
C HIS A 23 -6.03 2.72 18.40
N ALA A 24 -7.09 3.16 17.74
CA ALA A 24 -8.30 3.61 18.43
C ALA A 24 -9.07 2.46 19.08
N LYS A 25 -9.44 2.61 20.36
CA LYS A 25 -10.33 1.65 21.07
C LYS A 25 -11.73 1.59 20.47
N GLY A 26 -12.23 2.70 19.94
CA GLY A 26 -13.50 2.82 19.25
C GLY A 26 -13.46 3.96 18.24
N VAL A 27 -14.17 3.83 17.13
CA VAL A 27 -14.15 4.80 16.03
C VAL A 27 -15.57 5.24 15.69
N GLN A 28 -15.73 6.55 15.58
CA GLN A 28 -16.94 7.20 15.07
C GLN A 28 -16.53 8.19 13.98
N PHE A 29 -17.32 8.25 12.92
CA PHE A 29 -17.10 9.14 11.79
C PHE A 29 -18.07 10.31 11.88
N VAL A 30 -17.53 11.52 12.09
CA VAL A 30 -18.32 12.73 12.33
C VAL A 30 -18.18 13.69 11.14
N CYS A 31 -19.31 14.23 10.67
CA CYS A 31 -19.36 15.26 9.63
C CYS A 31 -20.46 16.29 9.97
N GLY A 32 -20.08 17.41 10.57
CA GLY A 32 -21.05 18.39 11.07
C GLY A 32 -21.86 17.79 12.21
N ASN A 33 -23.18 17.74 12.07
CA ASN A 33 -24.12 17.14 13.02
C ASN A 33 -24.39 15.65 12.78
N ILE A 34 -23.76 15.03 11.78
CA ILE A 34 -23.95 13.61 11.45
C ILE A 34 -22.82 12.79 12.05
N THR A 35 -23.18 11.75 12.80
CA THR A 35 -22.25 10.75 13.34
C THR A 35 -22.60 9.36 12.83
N VAL A 36 -21.61 8.62 12.33
CA VAL A 36 -21.77 7.28 11.78
C VAL A 36 -20.79 6.33 12.46
N LEU A 37 -21.28 5.16 12.90
CA LEU A 37 -20.44 4.11 13.46
C LEU A 37 -19.64 3.38 12.37
N GLU A 38 -18.59 2.66 12.79
CA GLU A 38 -17.69 1.93 11.88
C GLU A 38 -18.42 0.88 11.03
N GLU A 39 -19.26 0.04 11.64
CA GLU A 39 -19.94 -1.08 10.96
C GLU A 39 -20.82 -0.61 9.78
N PRO A 40 -21.80 0.30 9.96
CA PRO A 40 -22.63 0.77 8.85
C PRO A 40 -21.80 1.40 7.72
N LEU A 41 -20.75 2.15 8.07
CA LEU A 41 -19.88 2.79 7.10
C LEU A 41 -19.09 1.76 6.27
N HIS A 42 -18.57 0.72 6.93
CA HIS A 42 -17.87 -0.38 6.28
C HIS A 42 -18.77 -1.10 5.25
N TYR A 43 -20.00 -1.45 5.64
CA TYR A 43 -20.96 -2.09 4.74
C TYR A 43 -21.37 -1.19 3.59
N ALA A 44 -21.65 0.09 3.85
CA ALA A 44 -21.99 1.07 2.81
C ALA A 44 -20.87 1.20 1.77
N LEU A 45 -19.61 1.31 2.21
CA LEU A 45 -18.46 1.38 1.31
C LEU A 45 -18.31 0.11 0.46
N ARG A 46 -18.52 -1.07 1.05
CA ARG A 46 -18.48 -2.35 0.32
C ARG A 46 -19.59 -2.46 -0.72
N LEU A 47 -20.81 -2.05 -0.39
CA LEU A 47 -21.93 -2.01 -1.32
C LEU A 47 -21.64 -1.07 -2.48
N LEU A 48 -21.15 0.14 -2.21
CA LEU A 48 -20.76 1.10 -3.25
C LEU A 48 -19.69 0.55 -4.19
N ARG A 49 -18.66 -0.11 -3.64
CA ARG A 49 -17.61 -0.75 -4.45
C ARG A 49 -18.19 -1.86 -5.34
N ASN A 50 -19.01 -2.75 -4.78
CA ASN A 50 -19.61 -3.86 -5.52
C ASN A 50 -20.56 -3.37 -6.62
N PHE A 51 -21.40 -2.37 -6.32
CA PHE A 51 -22.30 -1.77 -7.29
C PHE A 51 -21.53 -1.11 -8.45
N ARG A 52 -20.44 -0.39 -8.14
CA ARG A 52 -19.55 0.18 -9.17
C ARG A 52 -18.96 -0.90 -10.05
N GLN A 53 -18.45 -1.97 -9.45
CA GLN A 53 -17.85 -3.08 -10.20
C GLN A 53 -18.90 -3.77 -11.09
N HIS A 54 -20.12 -3.97 -10.59
CA HIS A 54 -21.23 -4.51 -11.37
C HIS A 54 -21.59 -3.63 -12.57
N ARG A 55 -21.76 -2.32 -12.37
CA ARG A 55 -21.98 -1.36 -13.48
C ARG A 55 -20.86 -1.40 -14.50
N GLN A 56 -19.61 -1.47 -14.06
CA GLN A 56 -18.46 -1.55 -14.96
C GLN A 56 -18.49 -2.82 -15.82
N PHE A 57 -18.87 -3.96 -15.23
CA PHE A 57 -19.02 -5.21 -15.99
C PHE A 57 -20.17 -5.15 -16.99
N GLN A 58 -21.31 -4.55 -16.64
CA GLN A 58 -22.43 -4.38 -17.57
C GLN A 58 -22.05 -3.47 -18.75
N LEU A 59 -21.37 -2.35 -18.49
CA LEU A 59 -20.89 -1.45 -19.55
C LEU A 59 -19.87 -2.13 -20.47
N ALA A 60 -18.95 -2.93 -19.91
CA ALA A 60 -17.96 -3.66 -20.70
C ALA A 60 -18.58 -4.76 -21.61
N GLN A 61 -19.82 -5.17 -21.36
CA GLN A 61 -20.57 -6.11 -22.20
C GLN A 61 -21.26 -5.45 -23.40
N HIS A 62 -21.27 -4.11 -23.48
CA HIS A 62 -21.88 -3.35 -24.58
C HIS A 62 -20.82 -2.55 -25.35
N PRO A 63 -20.29 -3.08 -26.48
CA PRO A 63 -19.16 -2.51 -27.22
C PRO A 63 -19.39 -1.11 -27.81
N GLN A 64 -20.63 -0.61 -27.85
CA GLN A 64 -20.97 0.71 -28.40
C GLN A 64 -21.09 1.81 -27.33
N ALA A 65 -20.86 1.52 -26.05
CA ALA A 65 -20.94 2.49 -24.96
C ALA A 65 -19.61 3.20 -24.67
N VAL A 66 -18.72 3.32 -25.65
CA VAL A 66 -17.33 3.78 -25.47
C VAL A 66 -17.21 5.28 -25.21
N ASP A 67 -18.24 6.07 -25.56
CA ASP A 67 -18.19 7.55 -25.45
C ASP A 67 -19.02 8.13 -24.30
N LEU A 68 -19.71 7.31 -23.51
CA LEU A 68 -20.21 7.80 -22.22
C LEU A 68 -19.02 7.82 -21.28
N GLU A 69 -18.38 8.99 -21.20
CA GLU A 69 -17.47 9.36 -20.12
C GLU A 69 -17.93 8.61 -18.86
N VAL A 70 -17.15 7.60 -18.47
CA VAL A 70 -17.36 6.92 -17.20
C VAL A 70 -17.11 8.02 -16.19
N GLU A 71 -18.16 8.75 -15.83
CA GLU A 71 -18.05 10.00 -15.12
C GLU A 71 -17.05 9.76 -13.99
N SER A 72 -15.97 10.53 -14.08
CA SER A 72 -14.90 10.65 -13.09
C SER A 72 -15.44 11.01 -11.68
N SER A 73 -16.76 11.12 -11.52
CA SER A 73 -17.53 11.20 -10.29
C SER A 73 -17.56 9.89 -9.46
N ALA A 74 -17.02 8.79 -9.98
CA ALA A 74 -16.93 7.52 -9.26
C ALA A 74 -16.18 7.67 -7.92
N ILE A 75 -16.89 7.39 -6.83
CA ILE A 75 -16.39 7.46 -5.46
C ILE A 75 -15.11 6.61 -5.34
N ASP A 76 -13.98 7.23 -5.00
CA ASP A 76 -12.80 6.47 -4.63
C ASP A 76 -13.04 5.81 -3.27
N THR A 77 -13.55 4.58 -3.34
CA THR A 77 -13.79 3.74 -2.17
C THR A 77 -12.53 2.96 -1.76
N ARG A 78 -11.43 3.02 -2.53
CA ARG A 78 -10.25 2.18 -2.27
C ARG A 78 -9.58 2.55 -0.96
N SER A 79 -9.18 3.81 -0.80
CA SER A 79 -8.52 4.31 0.41
C SER A 79 -9.36 4.07 1.68
N PRO A 80 -10.65 4.45 1.75
CA PRO A 80 -11.44 4.22 2.96
C PRO A 80 -11.71 2.73 3.22
N ILE A 81 -11.89 1.90 2.19
CA ILE A 81 -12.01 0.44 2.38
C ILE A 81 -10.70 -0.15 2.88
N ASN A 82 -9.55 0.25 2.33
CA ASN A 82 -8.25 -0.28 2.71
C ASN A 82 -7.94 0.04 4.18
N MET A 83 -8.18 1.28 4.59
CA MET A 83 -8.04 1.73 5.98
C MET A 83 -8.90 0.92 6.96
N LEU A 84 -10.20 0.75 6.64
CA LEU A 84 -11.09 -0.09 7.45
C LEU A 84 -10.72 -1.58 7.40
N LYS A 85 -10.17 -2.06 6.28
CA LYS A 85 -9.69 -3.43 6.15
C LYS A 85 -8.50 -3.69 7.06
N ILE A 86 -7.54 -2.77 7.14
CA ILE A 86 -6.38 -2.88 8.04
C ILE A 86 -6.86 -2.90 9.49
N ARG A 87 -7.72 -1.95 9.87
CA ARG A 87 -8.26 -1.87 11.24
C ARG A 87 -9.01 -3.13 11.68
N ARG A 88 -9.78 -3.75 10.78
CA ARG A 88 -10.67 -4.88 11.10
C ARG A 88 -10.02 -6.25 10.97
N ALA A 89 -8.84 -6.35 10.35
CA ALA A 89 -8.20 -7.64 10.17
C ALA A 89 -7.53 -8.10 11.46
N VAL A 90 -7.38 -9.42 11.58
CA VAL A 90 -6.68 -10.04 12.70
C VAL A 90 -5.19 -10.05 12.39
N GLY A 91 -4.41 -9.41 13.26
CA GLY A 91 -2.95 -9.54 13.31
C GLY A 91 -2.16 -8.39 12.70
N PRO A 92 -0.88 -8.26 13.10
CA PRO A 92 0.02 -7.29 12.49
C PRO A 92 0.37 -7.72 11.07
N PHE A 93 0.59 -6.76 10.17
CA PHE A 93 0.85 -7.02 8.76
C PHE A 93 2.32 -6.78 8.39
N PRO A 94 2.90 -7.54 7.44
CA PRO A 94 4.21 -7.21 6.89
C PRO A 94 4.22 -5.80 6.28
N LEU A 95 5.34 -5.08 6.45
CA LEU A 95 5.50 -3.71 5.99
C LEU A 95 5.22 -3.58 4.48
N ILE A 96 5.70 -4.53 3.68
CA ILE A 96 5.48 -4.53 2.22
C ILE A 96 3.98 -4.58 1.87
N TYR A 97 3.18 -5.33 2.62
CA TYR A 97 1.73 -5.39 2.41
C TYR A 97 1.07 -4.05 2.75
N LEU A 98 1.51 -3.39 3.83
CA LEU A 98 1.02 -2.07 4.21
C LEU A 98 1.38 -1.01 3.17
N MET A 99 2.63 -0.98 2.71
CA MET A 99 3.11 -0.06 1.67
C MET A 99 2.25 -0.20 0.40
N ARG A 100 2.00 -1.43 -0.05
CA ARG A 100 1.16 -1.69 -1.23
C ARG A 100 -0.31 -1.30 -1.02
N THR A 101 -0.85 -1.56 0.17
CA THR A 101 -2.27 -1.33 0.48
C THR A 101 -2.59 0.15 0.70
N LEU A 102 -1.64 0.90 1.27
CA LEU A 102 -1.82 2.28 1.73
C LEU A 102 -1.09 3.33 0.87
N ARG A 103 -0.50 2.93 -0.27
CA ARG A 103 0.19 3.81 -1.24
C ARG A 103 -0.62 5.01 -1.75
N TYR A 104 -1.95 4.98 -1.67
CA TYR A 104 -2.82 6.06 -2.12
C TYR A 104 -3.05 7.15 -1.06
N PHE A 105 -2.51 6.97 0.15
CA PHE A 105 -2.51 8.02 1.17
C PHE A 105 -1.36 8.99 0.94
N ASN A 106 -1.62 10.26 1.23
CA ASN A 106 -0.68 11.35 1.15
C ASN A 106 0.17 11.44 2.42
N ALA A 107 1.42 11.85 2.22
CA ALA A 107 2.38 12.13 3.26
C ALA A 107 2.97 13.51 2.96
N THR A 108 2.91 14.44 3.92
CA THR A 108 3.49 15.77 3.76
C THR A 108 5.01 15.67 3.80
N ASP A 109 5.54 14.92 4.76
CA ASP A 109 6.92 14.48 4.73
C ASP A 109 7.01 13.17 3.92
N PRO A 110 7.81 13.10 2.84
CA PRO A 110 8.02 11.88 2.08
C PRO A 110 8.35 10.64 2.94
N ARG A 111 9.10 10.82 4.03
CA ARG A 111 9.55 9.73 4.93
C ARG A 111 8.39 9.04 5.62
N ASP A 112 7.29 9.75 5.86
CA ASP A 112 6.10 9.21 6.50
C ASP A 112 5.42 8.12 5.66
N ARG A 113 5.74 8.00 4.37
CA ARG A 113 5.31 6.86 3.53
C ARG A 113 5.74 5.51 4.09
N ILE A 114 6.84 5.48 4.85
CA ILE A 114 7.34 4.28 5.55
C ILE A 114 7.15 4.45 7.06
N PHE A 115 7.56 5.58 7.64
CA PHE A 115 7.55 5.75 9.10
C PHE A 115 6.16 5.67 9.71
N ALA A 116 5.13 6.17 9.02
CA ALA A 116 3.75 6.05 9.50
C ALA A 116 3.25 4.59 9.48
N LEU A 117 3.94 3.65 8.84
CA LEU A 117 3.54 2.24 8.78
C LEU A 117 4.30 1.40 9.80
N LEU A 118 5.51 1.80 10.19
CA LEU A 118 6.39 1.03 11.09
C LEU A 118 5.76 0.77 12.46
N SER A 119 4.90 1.66 12.97
CA SER A 119 4.31 1.52 14.30
C SER A 119 3.33 0.34 14.42
N PHE A 120 2.83 -0.19 13.31
CA PHE A 120 1.88 -1.32 13.29
C PHE A 120 2.25 -2.40 12.25
N ALA A 121 3.47 -2.34 11.72
CA ALA A 121 4.03 -3.41 10.89
C ALA A 121 4.56 -4.54 11.80
N ALA A 122 4.32 -5.79 11.40
CA ALA A 122 4.73 -6.99 12.14
C ALA A 122 6.25 -7.18 12.18
N ASP A 123 6.92 -6.77 11.11
CA ASP A 123 8.29 -7.06 10.75
C ASP A 123 9.21 -5.84 10.91
N ALA A 124 8.72 -4.71 11.42
CA ALA A 124 9.53 -3.48 11.55
C ALA A 124 10.83 -3.71 12.36
N ALA A 125 10.75 -4.47 13.46
CA ALA A 125 11.90 -4.80 14.29
C ALA A 125 12.88 -5.76 13.60
N GLU A 126 12.38 -6.78 12.90
CA GLU A 126 13.18 -7.74 12.13
C GLU A 126 13.90 -7.07 10.96
N LEU A 127 13.21 -6.13 10.29
CA LEU A 127 13.77 -5.30 9.23
C LEU A 127 14.78 -4.26 9.77
N GLY A 128 14.91 -4.10 11.09
CA GLY A 128 15.79 -3.10 11.70
C GLY A 128 15.41 -1.65 11.37
N LEU A 129 14.16 -1.40 10.96
CA LEU A 129 13.70 -0.08 10.53
C LEU A 129 13.12 0.69 11.70
N ARG A 130 13.58 1.94 11.88
CA ARG A 130 13.05 2.86 12.87
C ARG A 130 12.88 4.26 12.25
N PRO A 131 11.89 5.04 12.69
CA PRO A 131 11.78 6.43 12.26
C PRO A 131 13.05 7.21 12.58
N ASN A 132 13.69 7.75 11.55
CA ASN A 132 14.83 8.66 11.66
C ASN A 132 14.63 9.83 10.71
N TYR A 133 14.30 11.00 11.27
CA TYR A 133 14.06 12.24 10.51
C TYR A 133 15.35 13.07 10.30
N GLU A 134 16.50 12.57 10.73
CA GLU A 134 17.81 13.21 10.47
C GLU A 134 18.35 12.85 9.08
N ILE A 135 17.90 11.72 8.52
CA ILE A 135 18.29 11.26 7.19
C ILE A 135 17.30 11.73 6.11
N SER A 136 17.79 11.77 4.87
CA SER A 136 16.99 12.12 3.70
C SER A 136 15.95 11.04 3.39
N HIS A 137 14.83 11.41 2.78
CA HIS A 137 13.83 10.42 2.33
C HIS A 137 14.40 9.40 1.35
N LYS A 138 15.39 9.79 0.53
CA LYS A 138 16.07 8.90 -0.41
C LYS A 138 16.80 7.79 0.34
N GLN A 139 17.52 8.16 1.41
CA GLN A 139 18.19 7.20 2.28
C GLN A 139 17.19 6.26 2.96
N VAL A 140 16.07 6.80 3.48
CA VAL A 140 15.01 5.98 4.08
C VAL A 140 14.45 4.96 3.09
N TYR A 141 14.20 5.36 1.84
CA TYR A 141 13.65 4.46 0.82
C TYR A 141 14.66 3.39 0.43
N LEU A 142 15.94 3.75 0.32
CA LEU A 142 17.03 2.83 0.05
C LEU A 142 17.17 1.78 1.16
N GLU A 143 17.26 2.22 2.41
CA GLU A 143 17.40 1.33 3.58
C GLU A 143 16.22 0.38 3.72
N ALA A 144 14.99 0.89 3.59
CA ALA A 144 13.79 0.07 3.63
C ALA A 144 13.77 -0.97 2.49
N THR A 145 14.16 -0.57 1.28
CA THR A 145 14.19 -1.48 0.12
C THR A 145 15.24 -2.57 0.30
N ILE A 146 16.46 -2.21 0.72
CA ILE A 146 17.52 -3.18 1.01
C ILE A 146 17.08 -4.16 2.09
N SER A 147 16.48 -3.66 3.17
CA SER A 147 16.03 -4.50 4.28
C SER A 147 14.94 -5.48 3.83
N LEU A 148 13.94 -5.00 3.07
CA LEU A 148 12.89 -5.85 2.50
C LEU A 148 13.46 -6.91 1.56
N LEU A 149 14.38 -6.55 0.66
CA LEU A 149 15.01 -7.50 -0.26
C LEU A 149 15.85 -8.56 0.47
N LYS A 150 16.62 -8.16 1.49
CA LYS A 150 17.41 -9.09 2.31
C LYS A 150 16.53 -10.12 3.04
N ASN A 151 15.31 -9.74 3.38
CA ASN A 151 14.31 -10.62 4.01
C ASN A 151 13.41 -11.35 3.00
N GLY A 152 13.72 -11.29 1.70
CA GLY A 152 13.03 -12.05 0.65
C GLY A 152 11.74 -11.41 0.13
N PHE A 153 11.46 -10.16 0.49
CA PHE A 153 10.29 -9.41 0.04
C PHE A 153 10.52 -8.72 -1.32
N PHE A 154 10.63 -9.50 -2.38
CA PHE A 154 10.87 -9.00 -3.75
C PHE A 154 9.72 -8.18 -4.34
N ASP A 155 8.52 -8.30 -3.77
CA ASP A 155 7.34 -7.51 -4.12
C ASP A 155 7.58 -5.99 -4.06
N ILE A 156 8.59 -5.53 -3.30
CA ILE A 156 8.98 -4.11 -3.26
C ILE A 156 9.34 -3.58 -4.65
N LEU A 157 9.92 -4.42 -5.51
CA LEU A 157 10.29 -4.05 -6.87
C LEU A 157 9.06 -3.75 -7.74
N SER A 158 7.88 -4.26 -7.38
CA SER A 158 6.63 -3.92 -8.07
C SER A 158 6.18 -2.47 -7.85
N LEU A 159 6.77 -1.78 -6.86
CA LEU A 159 6.55 -0.36 -6.62
C LEU A 159 7.54 0.54 -7.39
N CYS A 160 8.54 -0.03 -8.05
CA CYS A 160 9.49 0.72 -8.86
C CYS A 160 8.86 1.07 -10.22
N GLU A 161 9.13 2.28 -10.70
CA GLU A 161 8.71 2.75 -12.02
C GLU A 161 9.92 3.08 -12.89
N ALA A 162 9.73 3.03 -14.22
CA ALA A 162 10.73 3.50 -15.15
C ALA A 162 10.88 5.02 -14.95
N HIS A 163 12.08 5.46 -14.60
CA HIS A 163 12.37 6.87 -14.40
C HIS A 163 12.64 7.52 -15.78
N GLU A 164 11.87 8.54 -16.15
CA GLU A 164 12.07 9.29 -17.40
C GLU A 164 13.27 10.27 -17.34
N ALA A 165 13.78 10.54 -16.14
CA ALA A 165 14.89 11.45 -15.87
C ALA A 165 15.92 10.75 -14.95
N PRO A 166 17.18 11.21 -14.89
CA PRO A 166 18.15 10.70 -13.93
C PRO A 166 17.61 10.93 -12.51
N SER A 167 17.16 9.85 -11.87
CA SER A 167 16.80 9.83 -10.47
C SER A 167 18.08 9.70 -9.65
N GLU A 168 18.19 10.45 -8.56
CA GLU A 168 19.24 10.22 -7.56
C GLU A 168 19.05 8.89 -6.82
N LEU A 169 17.88 8.25 -6.96
CA LEU A 169 17.63 6.90 -6.44
C LEU A 169 18.04 5.84 -7.47
N PRO A 170 18.65 4.72 -7.03
CA PRO A 170 18.85 3.56 -7.88
C PRO A 170 17.53 3.07 -8.47
N SER A 171 17.55 2.56 -9.70
CA SER A 171 16.33 2.14 -10.42
C SER A 171 15.52 1.02 -9.75
N TRP A 172 16.14 0.27 -8.84
CA TRP A 172 15.53 -0.79 -8.05
C TRP A 172 14.97 -0.32 -6.70
N VAL A 173 15.09 0.99 -6.39
CA VAL A 173 14.49 1.62 -5.21
C VAL A 173 13.24 2.38 -5.65
N PRO A 174 12.08 2.12 -5.03
CA PRO A 174 10.85 2.83 -5.37
C PRO A 174 10.91 4.27 -4.85
N ASP A 175 10.63 5.22 -5.73
CA ASP A 175 10.37 6.60 -5.34
C ASP A 175 8.93 6.74 -4.83
N LEU A 176 8.75 6.69 -3.52
CA LEU A 176 7.44 6.78 -2.88
C LEU A 176 6.86 8.22 -2.85
N THR A 177 7.60 9.21 -3.36
CA THR A 177 7.02 10.56 -3.59
C THR A 177 6.07 10.56 -4.78
N ARG A 178 6.29 9.65 -5.74
CA ARG A 178 5.49 9.53 -6.96
C ARG A 178 4.44 8.45 -6.77
N MET A 179 3.21 8.75 -7.19
CA MET A 179 2.14 7.75 -7.19
C MET A 179 2.35 6.79 -8.34
N SER A 180 2.73 5.56 -8.03
CA SER A 180 2.80 4.53 -9.05
C SER A 180 1.40 4.07 -9.49
N TYR A 181 1.16 4.05 -10.80
CA TYR A 181 -0.08 3.54 -11.39
C TYR A 181 -0.01 2.04 -11.68
N ARG A 182 1.19 1.45 -11.59
CA ARG A 182 1.35 0.01 -11.73
C ARG A 182 0.64 -0.70 -10.59
N VAL A 183 -0.06 -1.77 -10.94
CA VAL A 183 -0.70 -2.66 -9.97
C VAL A 183 0.36 -3.69 -9.56
N PRO A 184 0.65 -3.84 -8.26
CA PRO A 184 1.60 -4.85 -7.80
C PRO A 184 1.22 -6.24 -8.34
N LEU A 185 2.20 -7.00 -8.83
CA LEU A 185 2.01 -8.28 -9.55
C LEU A 185 1.13 -9.29 -8.79
N GLN A 186 1.14 -9.24 -7.46
CA GLN A 186 0.28 -10.09 -6.63
C GLN A 186 -1.07 -9.43 -6.30
N GLN A 187 -2.01 -9.40 -7.25
CA GLN A 187 -3.42 -9.12 -6.92
C GLN A 187 -4.17 -10.43 -6.67
N ARG A 188 -4.22 -10.85 -5.40
CA ARG A 188 -5.06 -11.95 -4.86
C ARG A 188 -4.91 -13.31 -5.55
N ALA A 189 -4.49 -14.32 -4.78
CA ALA A 189 -4.96 -15.67 -5.06
C ALA A 189 -6.50 -15.65 -5.07
N THR A 190 -7.10 -16.04 -6.20
CA THR A 190 -8.56 -16.14 -6.37
C THR A 190 -9.17 -17.23 -5.48
N LYS A 191 -8.34 -18.11 -4.90
CA LYS A 191 -8.74 -19.12 -3.92
C LYS A 191 -8.50 -18.61 -2.49
N ARG A 192 -9.57 -18.57 -1.69
CA ARG A 192 -9.54 -18.20 -0.27
C ARG A 192 -8.94 -19.29 0.62
N ASP A 193 -8.82 -20.51 0.11
CA ASP A 193 -8.32 -21.68 0.86
C ASP A 193 -6.84 -21.97 0.58
N ALA A 194 -6.16 -21.12 -0.18
CA ALA A 194 -4.73 -21.26 -0.45
C ALA A 194 -3.92 -20.58 0.67
N VAL A 195 -2.89 -21.30 1.12
CA VAL A 195 -1.72 -20.91 1.94
C VAL A 195 -1.59 -19.41 2.19
N ALA A 196 -1.26 -19.03 3.44
CA ALA A 196 -0.96 -17.66 3.85
C ALA A 196 -0.22 -16.92 2.72
N VAL A 197 -0.82 -15.83 2.23
CA VAL A 197 -0.30 -15.05 1.10
C VAL A 197 1.11 -14.60 1.46
N THR A 198 2.10 -15.37 1.04
CA THR A 198 3.51 -15.09 1.27
C THR A 198 4.04 -14.36 0.06
N THR A 199 4.69 -13.24 0.33
CA THR A 199 5.42 -12.44 -0.63
C THR A 199 6.87 -12.94 -0.77
N VAL A 200 7.26 -13.92 0.04
CA VAL A 200 8.54 -14.63 -0.05
C VAL A 200 8.42 -15.69 -1.14
N LEU A 201 9.23 -15.54 -2.19
CA LEU A 201 9.30 -16.53 -3.26
C LEU A 201 9.72 -17.88 -2.68
N GLN A 202 8.93 -18.92 -2.96
CA GLN A 202 9.29 -20.30 -2.70
C GLN A 202 9.43 -21.06 -4.03
N PRO A 203 10.51 -21.85 -4.21
CA PRO A 203 11.65 -22.04 -3.29
C PRO A 203 12.53 -20.77 -3.18
N VAL A 204 13.38 -20.71 -2.14
CA VAL A 204 14.32 -19.58 -1.95
C VAL A 204 15.29 -19.52 -3.13
N PHE A 205 15.15 -18.53 -3.99
CA PHE A 205 16.07 -18.30 -5.10
C PHE A 205 17.30 -17.54 -4.59
N ARG A 206 18.49 -18.13 -4.78
CA ARG A 206 19.77 -17.44 -4.59
C ARG A 206 20.30 -17.08 -5.97
N ALA A 207 20.62 -15.80 -6.20
CA ALA A 207 21.22 -15.33 -7.45
C ALA A 207 22.67 -15.82 -7.63
N ALA A 208 23.27 -16.40 -6.59
CA ALA A 208 24.50 -17.16 -6.72
C ALA A 208 24.15 -18.59 -7.18
N GLY A 209 24.53 -18.92 -8.42
CA GLY A 209 24.64 -20.31 -8.86
C GLY A 209 25.44 -21.11 -7.82
N LYS A 210 25.14 -22.42 -7.71
CA LYS A 210 25.73 -23.35 -6.73
C LYS A 210 27.14 -22.94 -6.35
N ALA A 211 27.32 -22.52 -5.09
CA ALA A 211 28.60 -22.10 -4.55
C ALA A 211 29.58 -23.29 -4.58
N GLN A 212 30.31 -23.41 -5.68
CA GLN A 212 31.67 -23.92 -5.67
C GLN A 212 32.53 -22.73 -6.09
N HIS A 213 33.55 -22.44 -5.28
CA HIS A 213 34.46 -21.29 -5.33
C HIS A 213 34.06 -20.10 -4.46
N THR A 214 34.60 -20.16 -3.23
CA THR A 214 34.91 -19.04 -2.34
C THR A 214 35.62 -17.91 -3.08
N HIS A 215 34.96 -16.76 -3.22
CA HIS A 215 35.66 -15.47 -3.31
C HIS A 215 34.94 -14.42 -2.46
N SER A 216 35.74 -13.78 -1.63
CA SER A 216 35.46 -12.70 -0.71
C SER A 216 34.71 -11.54 -1.38
N PHE A 217 33.54 -11.18 -0.85
CA PHE A 217 32.86 -9.94 -1.20
C PHE A 217 33.49 -8.77 -0.45
N LEU A 218 33.90 -7.78 -1.22
CA LEU A 218 34.58 -6.55 -0.82
C LEU A 218 33.71 -5.71 0.13
N ALA A 219 34.36 -5.24 1.19
CA ALA A 219 33.90 -4.11 2.00
C ALA A 219 34.06 -2.81 1.18
N PHE A 220 33.04 -1.96 1.18
CA PHE A 220 33.14 -0.61 0.64
C PHE A 220 33.47 0.35 1.80
N THR A 221 34.69 0.90 1.77
CA THR A 221 35.07 2.18 2.38
C THR A 221 34.55 3.33 1.53
#